data_AF-A0A256I8N5-F1
#
_entry.id   AF-A0A256I8N5-F1
#
_cell.length_a   1.000
_cell.length_b   1.000
_cell.length_c   1.000
_cell.angle_alpha   90.00
_cell.angle_beta   90.00
_cell.angle_gamma   90.00
#
_symmetry.space_group_name_H-M   'P 1'
#
loop_
_entity.id
_entity.type
_entity.pdbx_description
1 polymer ?
#
loop_
_entity_poly.entity_id
_entity_poly.type
_entity_poly.pdbx_seq_one_letter_code
_entity_poly.pdbx_strand_id
1 'polypeptide(L)'
;MTGKGSDPVERLKRVADIDVDAFDARVREEADAIRAHVEAGTFDNEQVTTGLEYEFYAVDRETDNLRRIPRSLLGCVGFDRELGLHNAELNSAVHPFTGRGIDAVRADVTGKLDALQRRAAADGIRVVSDGMWTIGPAESATDDYLTEATHEEGLTLGINVSNGVRYHGFASVGADRLIGSEIDVPGARIDADSAGPVSLTTSIQPHYQPRRAADLPRYHRIATRLAGPLLALAVNSPFLPPALYDDPGPDRELLVADGYAEHRIPVYEQMMNPPGRDRKVKFPRDIDSVGAAIDRIAADPVLVPAEIEAEGRFDDEFVHFRHKHGSYWRWVRPVFDGATEGSASARIEFRPLPGQPTIPDAVAILAAFGGAMRGIAERGHPVVDLPWERAESNFYAAARNGLDAEMEWITADGATTTETAGLYRDLFAAAKDGLEEHGCTTDQIAAALSPLRSRVETGRTPADWKRSAVAVALDDGATPAEAIRSTQRAYIRLQARTLYDESLADWPGPESVLLG
;
A
#
# COMPACT_ATOMS: atom_id res chain seq x y z
N MET A 1 9.22 9.47 -34.23
CA MET A 1 10.21 10.04 -33.29
C MET A 1 9.59 11.26 -32.59
N THR A 2 8.49 11.03 -31.86
CA THR A 2 7.71 12.06 -31.16
C THR A 2 6.90 11.34 -30.09
N GLY A 3 7.12 11.66 -28.81
CA GLY A 3 6.38 11.05 -27.69
C GLY A 3 7.13 11.11 -26.37
N LYS A 4 8.40 10.69 -26.34
CA LYS A 4 9.23 10.66 -25.11
C LYS A 4 9.84 12.01 -24.69
N GLY A 5 9.42 13.13 -25.30
CA GLY A 5 9.95 14.47 -25.04
C GLY A 5 8.92 15.60 -25.05
N SER A 6 7.62 15.31 -24.99
CA SER A 6 6.61 16.38 -24.86
C SER A 6 6.50 16.85 -23.41
N ASP A 7 6.43 18.18 -23.26
CA ASP A 7 6.23 18.87 -21.99
C ASP A 7 5.02 18.27 -21.22
N PRO A 8 5.15 17.93 -19.92
CA PRO A 8 4.02 17.57 -19.07
C PRO A 8 2.80 18.49 -19.20
N VAL A 9 3.01 19.80 -19.35
CA VAL A 9 1.95 20.80 -19.53
C VAL A 9 1.16 20.54 -20.82
N GLU A 10 1.86 20.36 -21.94
CA GLU A 10 1.24 20.08 -23.25
C GLU A 10 0.51 18.73 -23.29
N ARG A 11 0.95 17.74 -22.49
CA ARG A 11 0.21 16.49 -22.34
C ARG A 11 -1.06 16.67 -21.52
N LEU A 12 -1.01 17.46 -20.44
CA LEU A 12 -2.18 17.76 -19.61
C LEU A 12 -3.22 18.60 -20.33
N LYS A 13 -2.80 19.61 -21.10
CA LYS A 13 -3.73 20.42 -21.91
C LYS A 13 -4.54 19.57 -22.88
N ARG A 14 -3.88 18.64 -23.56
CA ARG A 14 -4.54 17.71 -24.48
C ARG A 14 -5.57 16.82 -23.81
N VAL A 15 -5.48 16.58 -22.49
CA VAL A 15 -6.51 15.83 -21.76
C VAL A 15 -7.87 16.50 -21.87
N ALA A 16 -7.92 17.84 -21.85
CA ALA A 16 -9.18 18.59 -21.97
C ALA A 16 -9.83 18.44 -23.36
N ASP A 17 -9.05 18.09 -24.38
CA ASP A 17 -9.52 17.88 -25.74
C ASP A 17 -9.98 16.44 -26.01
N ILE A 18 -9.76 15.51 -25.06
CA ILE A 18 -10.17 14.11 -25.22
C ILE A 18 -11.67 13.99 -24.97
N ASP A 19 -12.38 13.43 -25.96
CA ASP A 19 -13.79 13.07 -25.84
C ASP A 19 -13.96 11.95 -24.80
N VAL A 20 -14.50 12.33 -23.63
CA VAL A 20 -14.74 11.42 -22.50
C VAL A 20 -15.77 10.35 -22.86
N ASP A 21 -16.80 10.68 -23.66
CA ASP A 21 -17.83 9.71 -24.05
C ASP A 21 -17.24 8.66 -25.01
N ALA A 22 -16.37 9.09 -25.92
CA ALA A 22 -15.63 8.17 -26.79
C ALA A 22 -14.64 7.30 -25.98
N PHE A 23 -13.91 7.87 -25.02
CA PHE A 23 -13.04 7.11 -24.11
C PHE A 23 -13.86 6.07 -23.32
N ASP A 24 -15.02 6.46 -22.81
CA ASP A 24 -15.90 5.58 -22.04
C ASP A 24 -16.52 4.47 -22.91
N ALA A 25 -16.83 4.77 -24.18
CA ALA A 25 -17.25 3.76 -25.15
C ALA A 25 -16.14 2.71 -25.38
N ARG A 26 -14.87 3.13 -25.52
CA ARG A 26 -13.73 2.21 -25.61
C ARG A 26 -13.62 1.33 -24.37
N VAL A 27 -13.71 1.91 -23.17
CA VAL A 27 -13.65 1.14 -21.92
C VAL A 27 -14.72 0.03 -21.87
N ARG A 28 -15.93 0.29 -22.40
CA ARG A 28 -17.00 -0.72 -22.47
C ARG A 28 -16.70 -1.81 -23.50
N GLU A 29 -16.19 -1.46 -24.68
CA GLU A 29 -15.74 -2.43 -25.69
C GLU A 29 -14.64 -3.33 -25.14
N GLU A 30 -13.65 -2.74 -24.47
CA GLU A 30 -12.53 -3.44 -23.84
C GLU A 30 -12.98 -4.33 -22.67
N ALA A 31 -14.00 -3.92 -21.92
CA ALA A 31 -14.61 -4.74 -20.87
C ALA A 31 -15.23 -6.02 -21.44
N ASP A 32 -15.84 -5.95 -22.64
CA ASP A 32 -16.37 -7.13 -23.33
C ASP A 32 -15.25 -8.05 -23.82
N ALA A 33 -14.11 -7.49 -24.27
CA ALA A 33 -12.92 -8.28 -24.60
C ALA A 33 -12.35 -9.00 -23.36
N ILE A 34 -12.27 -8.32 -22.20
CA ILE A 34 -11.86 -8.96 -20.94
C ILE A 34 -12.81 -10.11 -20.58
N ARG A 35 -14.13 -9.96 -20.76
CA ARG A 35 -15.08 -11.06 -20.52
C ARG A 35 -14.83 -12.25 -21.43
N ALA A 36 -14.61 -12.01 -22.72
CA ALA A 36 -14.29 -13.08 -23.66
C ALA A 36 -13.03 -13.84 -23.25
N HIS A 37 -12.00 -13.14 -22.78
CA HIS A 37 -10.78 -13.75 -22.23
C HIS A 37 -11.02 -14.53 -20.93
N VAL A 38 -11.89 -14.06 -20.04
CA VAL A 38 -12.31 -14.82 -18.86
C VAL A 38 -13.03 -16.10 -19.26
N GLU A 39 -13.96 -16.04 -20.21
CA GLU A 39 -14.70 -17.21 -20.72
C GLU A 39 -13.79 -18.21 -21.43
N ALA A 40 -12.77 -17.72 -22.14
CA ALA A 40 -11.76 -18.53 -22.80
C ALA A 40 -10.73 -19.15 -21.84
N GLY A 41 -10.71 -18.74 -20.57
CA GLY A 41 -9.72 -19.17 -19.59
C GLY A 41 -8.34 -18.55 -19.78
N THR A 42 -8.22 -17.44 -20.54
CA THR A 42 -6.95 -16.75 -20.78
C THR A 42 -6.30 -16.26 -19.48
N PHE A 43 -7.11 -15.89 -18.48
CA PHE A 43 -6.65 -15.44 -17.16
C PHE A 43 -6.45 -16.57 -16.14
N ASP A 44 -6.77 -17.82 -16.51
CA ASP A 44 -6.57 -18.98 -15.65
C ASP A 44 -5.07 -19.34 -15.59
N ASN A 45 -4.67 -19.92 -14.46
CA ASN A 45 -3.30 -20.35 -14.21
C ASN A 45 -3.30 -21.76 -13.61
N GLU A 46 -2.25 -22.54 -13.91
CA GLU A 46 -2.12 -23.92 -13.40
C GLU A 46 -2.01 -23.97 -11.88
N GLN A 47 -1.42 -22.92 -11.28
CA GLN A 47 -1.13 -22.83 -9.86
C GLN A 47 -1.57 -21.47 -9.31
N VAL A 48 -1.81 -21.42 -7.99
CA VAL A 48 -1.94 -20.13 -7.30
C VAL A 48 -0.58 -19.45 -7.37
N THR A 49 -0.56 -18.17 -7.70
CA THR A 49 0.67 -17.37 -7.75
C THR A 49 0.58 -16.16 -6.83
N THR A 50 1.75 -15.65 -6.48
CA THR A 50 1.92 -14.47 -5.64
C THR A 50 3.04 -13.58 -6.15
N GLY A 51 2.98 -12.31 -5.77
CA GLY A 51 4.00 -11.30 -5.98
C GLY A 51 3.88 -10.24 -4.89
N LEU A 52 4.84 -9.33 -4.84
CA LEU A 52 4.88 -8.26 -3.85
C LEU A 52 5.33 -6.97 -4.53
N GLU A 53 4.51 -5.94 -4.42
CA GLU A 53 4.97 -4.56 -4.58
C GLU A 53 5.44 -4.03 -3.22
N TYR A 54 6.55 -3.29 -3.20
CA TYR A 54 7.16 -2.77 -1.98
C TYR A 54 7.72 -1.36 -2.20
N GLU A 55 7.16 -0.38 -1.50
CA GLU A 55 7.56 1.02 -1.61
C GLU A 55 8.53 1.46 -0.50
N PHE A 56 9.39 2.42 -0.82
CA PHE A 56 10.44 2.92 0.04
C PHE A 56 10.64 4.44 -0.07
N TYR A 57 11.25 5.04 0.95
CA TYR A 57 11.72 6.44 0.95
C TYR A 57 13.21 6.54 0.64
N ALA A 58 13.60 7.53 -0.14
CA ALA A 58 14.99 7.93 -0.30
C ALA A 58 15.36 9.03 0.72
N VAL A 59 16.46 8.83 1.44
CA VAL A 59 16.94 9.74 2.47
C VAL A 59 18.43 10.00 2.36
N ASP A 60 18.85 11.14 2.86
CA ASP A 60 20.25 11.47 3.01
C ASP A 60 20.91 10.53 4.04
N ARG A 61 22.03 9.90 3.67
CA ARG A 61 22.65 8.86 4.49
C ARG A 61 23.28 9.37 5.78
N GLU A 62 23.65 10.65 5.84
CA GLU A 62 24.30 11.27 7.00
C GLU A 62 23.28 11.94 7.92
N THR A 63 22.27 12.58 7.33
CA THR A 63 21.33 13.42 8.06
C THR A 63 19.95 12.79 8.26
N ASP A 64 19.65 11.69 7.57
CA ASP A 64 18.33 11.02 7.52
C ASP A 64 17.18 11.91 6.98
N ASN A 65 17.51 13.08 6.43
CA ASN A 65 16.53 13.98 5.82
C ASN A 65 16.00 13.41 4.50
N LEU A 66 14.73 13.67 4.20
CA LEU A 66 14.09 13.22 2.97
C LEU A 66 14.80 13.77 1.73
N ARG A 67 14.97 12.94 0.70
CA ARG A 67 15.66 13.28 -0.55
C ARG A 67 14.87 12.79 -1.75
N ARG A 68 14.88 13.56 -2.84
CA ARG A 68 14.40 13.05 -4.13
C ARG A 68 15.29 11.89 -4.58
N ILE A 69 14.68 10.86 -5.15
CA ILE A 69 15.42 9.76 -5.77
C ILE A 69 15.88 10.16 -7.19
N PRO A 70 17.18 10.10 -7.50
CA PRO A 70 17.65 10.32 -8.86
C PRO A 70 17.01 9.34 -9.83
N ARG A 71 16.52 9.82 -10.97
CA ARG A 71 15.88 8.97 -12.00
C ARG A 71 16.79 7.85 -12.53
N SER A 72 18.10 8.02 -12.45
CA SER A 72 19.07 6.98 -12.80
C SER A 72 19.01 5.76 -11.87
N LEU A 73 18.61 5.94 -10.62
CA LEU A 73 18.43 4.83 -9.66
C LEU A 73 17.16 4.02 -9.97
N LEU A 74 16.13 4.68 -10.49
CA LEU A 74 14.89 4.03 -10.96
C LEU A 74 15.07 3.31 -12.32
N GLY A 75 16.29 3.26 -12.86
CA GLY A 75 16.65 2.38 -13.97
C GLY A 75 17.12 0.98 -13.53
N CYS A 76 17.23 0.74 -12.21
CA CYS A 76 17.51 -0.58 -11.66
C CYS A 76 16.35 -1.55 -11.97
N VAL A 77 16.68 -2.81 -12.24
CA VAL A 77 15.69 -3.82 -12.61
C VAL A 77 14.65 -4.01 -11.51
N GLY A 78 13.37 -3.93 -11.88
CA GLY A 78 12.25 -4.13 -10.97
C GLY A 78 11.92 -2.93 -10.09
N PHE A 79 12.42 -1.74 -10.43
CA PHE A 79 11.99 -0.50 -9.78
C PHE A 79 11.21 0.40 -10.74
N ASP A 80 10.11 0.94 -10.24
CA ASP A 80 9.24 1.88 -10.95
C ASP A 80 9.16 3.22 -10.21
N ARG A 81 8.65 4.23 -10.92
CA ARG A 81 8.42 5.56 -10.35
C ARG A 81 7.15 5.56 -9.54
N GLU A 82 7.21 6.16 -8.37
CA GLU A 82 6.01 6.43 -7.57
C GLU A 82 5.50 7.88 -7.69
N LEU A 83 4.38 8.17 -7.02
CA LEU A 83 3.75 9.48 -6.96
C LEU A 83 4.74 10.54 -6.46
N GLY A 84 5.38 10.32 -5.31
CA GLY A 84 6.38 11.25 -4.78
C GLY A 84 7.75 11.09 -5.42
N LEU A 85 8.44 12.20 -5.66
CA LEU A 85 9.80 12.19 -6.20
C LEU A 85 10.85 11.63 -5.24
N HIS A 86 10.50 11.34 -3.99
CA HIS A 86 11.34 10.71 -2.97
C HIS A 86 10.97 9.24 -2.71
N ASN A 87 9.93 8.72 -3.37
CA ASN A 87 9.53 7.33 -3.23
C ASN A 87 10.12 6.47 -4.36
N ALA A 88 10.33 5.19 -4.07
CA ALA A 88 10.65 4.16 -5.05
C ALA A 88 9.77 2.94 -4.81
N GLU A 89 9.27 2.32 -5.87
CA GLU A 89 8.49 1.09 -5.79
C GLU A 89 9.29 -0.06 -6.40
N LEU A 90 9.38 -1.17 -5.67
CA LEU A 90 9.97 -2.42 -6.11
C LEU A 90 8.86 -3.40 -6.45
N ASN A 91 8.91 -3.95 -7.66
CA ASN A 91 8.02 -5.01 -8.12
C ASN A 91 8.75 -6.36 -8.12
N SER A 92 8.29 -7.31 -7.30
CA SER A 92 8.83 -8.68 -7.33
C SER A 92 8.43 -9.40 -8.62
N ALA A 93 9.20 -10.42 -8.99
CA ALA A 93 8.72 -11.40 -9.95
C ALA A 93 7.52 -12.17 -9.36
N VAL A 94 6.70 -12.74 -10.25
CA VAL A 94 5.56 -13.57 -9.88
C VAL A 94 6.03 -15.02 -9.70
N HIS A 95 5.67 -15.63 -8.58
CA HIS A 95 6.07 -16.99 -8.23
C HIS A 95 4.86 -17.84 -7.81
N PRO A 96 4.89 -19.17 -8.00
CA PRO A 96 3.89 -20.06 -7.40
C PRO A 96 3.81 -19.87 -5.89
N PHE A 97 2.61 -19.76 -5.33
CA PHE A 97 2.43 -19.62 -3.89
C PHE A 97 2.70 -20.97 -3.21
N THR A 98 3.97 -21.23 -2.91
CA THR A 98 4.50 -22.43 -2.24
C THR A 98 5.63 -21.98 -1.31
N GLY A 99 6.13 -22.85 -0.43
CA GLY A 99 7.27 -22.49 0.42
C GLY A 99 8.46 -21.96 -0.38
N ARG A 100 8.80 -22.62 -1.50
CA ARG A 100 9.88 -22.17 -2.41
C ARG A 100 9.56 -20.87 -3.13
N GLY A 101 8.30 -20.61 -3.45
CA GLY A 101 7.92 -19.35 -4.10
C GLY A 101 7.93 -18.17 -3.14
N ILE A 102 7.54 -18.38 -1.88
CA ILE A 102 7.69 -17.38 -0.81
C ILE A 102 9.18 -17.07 -0.59
N ASP A 103 10.03 -18.10 -0.53
CA ASP A 103 11.49 -17.95 -0.45
C ASP A 103 12.04 -17.21 -1.69
N ALA A 104 11.50 -17.47 -2.88
CA ALA A 104 11.90 -16.79 -4.12
C ALA A 104 11.51 -15.31 -4.12
N VAL A 105 10.30 -14.95 -3.65
CA VAL A 105 9.91 -13.54 -3.48
C VAL A 105 10.87 -12.84 -2.50
N ARG A 106 11.19 -13.46 -1.36
CA ARG A 106 12.17 -12.92 -0.42
C ARG A 106 13.53 -12.69 -1.09
N ALA A 107 14.04 -13.68 -1.80
CA ALA A 107 15.34 -13.59 -2.46
C ALA A 107 15.37 -12.52 -3.57
N ASP A 108 14.30 -12.39 -4.33
CA ASP A 108 14.16 -11.38 -5.40
C ASP A 108 14.12 -9.96 -4.82
N VAL A 109 13.30 -9.73 -3.80
CA VAL A 109 13.24 -8.43 -3.09
C VAL A 109 14.60 -8.10 -2.48
N THR A 110 15.24 -9.03 -1.79
CA THR A 110 16.58 -8.83 -1.20
C THR A 110 17.61 -8.48 -2.27
N GLY A 111 17.67 -9.22 -3.38
CA GLY A 111 18.65 -8.99 -4.43
C GLY A 111 18.48 -7.63 -5.12
N LYS A 112 17.24 -7.25 -5.42
CA LYS A 112 16.90 -5.95 -6.02
C LYS A 112 17.20 -4.79 -5.07
N LEU A 113 16.77 -4.90 -3.81
CA LEU A 113 16.98 -3.84 -2.82
C LEU A 113 18.46 -3.66 -2.47
N ASP A 114 19.22 -4.73 -2.31
CA ASP A 114 20.68 -4.64 -2.09
C ASP A 114 21.39 -3.94 -3.26
N ALA A 115 21.02 -4.29 -4.50
CA ALA A 115 21.56 -3.62 -5.68
C ALA A 115 21.24 -2.12 -5.71
N LEU A 116 20.00 -1.74 -5.39
CA LEU A 116 19.60 -0.34 -5.30
C LEU A 116 20.35 0.38 -4.18
N GLN A 117 20.43 -0.20 -2.98
CA GLN A 117 21.13 0.38 -1.83
C GLN A 117 22.61 0.64 -2.13
N ARG A 118 23.30 -0.30 -2.78
CA ARG A 118 24.70 -0.12 -3.19
C ARG A 118 24.86 1.01 -4.19
N ARG A 119 23.95 1.12 -5.17
CA ARG A 119 24.02 2.20 -6.17
C ARG A 119 23.64 3.56 -5.58
N ALA A 120 22.64 3.62 -4.71
CA ALA A 120 22.17 4.82 -4.02
C ALA A 120 23.21 5.37 -3.04
N ALA A 121 23.97 4.49 -2.38
CA ALA A 121 25.04 4.89 -1.46
C ALA A 121 26.14 5.73 -2.14
N ALA A 122 26.39 5.51 -3.44
CA ALA A 122 27.33 6.32 -4.22
C ALA A 122 26.86 7.77 -4.41
N ASP A 123 25.55 8.01 -4.29
CA ASP A 123 24.93 9.32 -4.41
C ASP A 123 24.60 9.91 -3.01
N GLY A 124 25.12 9.30 -1.93
CA GLY A 124 24.86 9.72 -0.54
C GLY A 124 23.45 9.37 -0.03
N ILE A 125 22.75 8.47 -0.72
CA ILE A 125 21.35 8.12 -0.41
C ILE A 125 21.28 6.76 0.29
N ARG A 126 20.36 6.65 1.25
CA ARG A 126 19.84 5.39 1.79
C ARG A 126 18.38 5.25 1.40
N VAL A 127 17.96 4.04 1.05
CA VAL A 127 16.55 3.71 0.85
C VAL A 127 16.01 3.07 2.14
N VAL A 128 14.84 3.48 2.61
CA VAL A 128 14.26 3.05 3.89
C VAL A 128 12.82 2.61 3.68
N SER A 129 12.46 1.45 4.23
CA SER A 129 11.07 1.00 4.29
C SER A 129 10.40 1.60 5.52
N ASP A 130 9.26 2.24 5.37
CA ASP A 130 8.43 2.66 6.50
C ASP A 130 6.95 2.74 6.06
N GLY A 131 6.01 3.04 6.96
CA GLY A 131 4.61 3.31 6.60
C GLY A 131 4.33 4.78 6.29
N MET A 132 4.96 5.68 7.05
CA MET A 132 4.84 7.13 6.88
C MET A 132 6.09 7.84 7.38
N TRP A 133 6.56 8.83 6.62
CA TRP A 133 7.80 9.54 6.90
C TRP A 133 7.64 10.75 7.82
N THR A 134 8.63 11.05 8.66
CA THR A 134 8.53 12.12 9.69
C THR A 134 9.68 13.14 9.71
N ILE A 135 10.81 12.89 9.01
CA ILE A 135 11.93 13.84 8.91
C ILE A 135 11.91 14.50 7.54
N GLY A 136 11.61 15.80 7.50
CA GLY A 136 11.54 16.59 6.28
C GLY A 136 12.85 16.69 5.48
N PRO A 137 12.83 17.36 4.32
CA PRO A 137 14.03 17.66 3.55
C PRO A 137 14.91 18.69 4.28
N ALA A 138 16.19 18.78 3.88
CA ALA A 138 17.14 19.70 4.49
C ALA A 138 16.99 21.16 4.00
N GLU A 139 16.53 21.35 2.76
CA GLU A 139 16.60 22.63 2.04
C GLU A 139 15.28 23.41 2.00
N SER A 140 14.19 22.85 2.54
CA SER A 140 12.87 23.48 2.54
C SER A 140 12.06 23.07 3.77
N ALA A 141 11.02 23.84 4.08
CA ALA A 141 10.04 23.44 5.07
C ALA A 141 9.29 22.18 4.58
N THR A 142 8.79 21.38 5.52
CA THR A 142 8.20 20.06 5.20
C THR A 142 6.81 20.19 4.58
N ASP A 143 6.02 21.12 5.10
CA ASP A 143 4.75 21.56 4.54
C ASP A 143 4.93 22.06 3.10
N ASP A 144 5.85 22.99 2.86
CA ASP A 144 6.15 23.50 1.51
C ASP A 144 6.55 22.35 0.58
N TYR A 145 7.46 21.48 1.01
CA TYR A 145 7.92 20.36 0.18
C TYR A 145 6.77 19.44 -0.27
N LEU A 146 5.76 19.23 0.57
CA LEU A 146 4.65 18.33 0.28
C LEU A 146 3.50 19.00 -0.45
N THR A 147 3.31 20.31 -0.27
CA THR A 147 2.11 21.02 -0.74
C THR A 147 2.38 21.96 -1.92
N GLU A 148 3.62 22.44 -2.08
CA GLU A 148 3.95 23.43 -3.09
C GLU A 148 3.69 22.91 -4.51
N ALA A 149 2.97 23.72 -5.28
CA ALA A 149 2.60 23.46 -6.66
C ALA A 149 2.79 24.72 -7.51
N THR A 150 3.11 24.52 -8.79
CA THR A 150 3.09 25.62 -9.76
C THR A 150 1.71 25.72 -10.43
N HIS A 151 1.28 26.96 -10.69
CA HIS A 151 0.00 27.26 -11.35
C HIS A 151 0.25 27.90 -12.70
N GLU A 152 0.38 27.07 -13.73
CA GLU A 152 0.71 27.51 -15.08
C GLU A 152 -0.44 27.21 -16.03
N GLU A 153 -0.93 28.24 -16.72
CA GLU A 153 -1.97 28.11 -17.75
C GLU A 153 -3.24 27.38 -17.27
N GLY A 154 -3.59 27.54 -15.99
CA GLY A 154 -4.76 26.92 -15.35
C GLY A 154 -4.52 25.50 -14.82
N LEU A 155 -3.31 24.96 -14.94
CA LEU A 155 -2.92 23.66 -14.39
C LEU A 155 -2.24 23.82 -13.03
N THR A 156 -2.47 22.87 -12.13
CA THR A 156 -1.79 22.76 -10.83
C THR A 156 -0.83 21.59 -10.87
N LEU A 157 0.48 21.87 -10.77
CA LEU A 157 1.55 20.87 -10.88
C LEU A 157 2.33 20.78 -9.57
N GLY A 158 2.16 19.68 -8.82
CA GLY A 158 2.91 19.47 -7.58
C GLY A 158 4.41 19.36 -7.83
N ILE A 159 5.23 20.17 -7.14
CA ILE A 159 6.67 20.29 -7.40
C ILE A 159 7.42 18.98 -7.08
N ASN A 160 6.98 18.27 -6.04
CA ASN A 160 7.55 17.00 -5.60
C ASN A 160 6.70 15.78 -6.01
N VAL A 161 5.81 15.95 -6.98
CA VAL A 161 4.99 14.89 -7.57
C VAL A 161 5.55 14.49 -8.95
N SER A 162 5.51 13.20 -9.27
CA SER A 162 5.98 12.70 -10.55
C SER A 162 5.12 13.20 -11.71
N ASN A 163 5.75 13.47 -12.85
CA ASN A 163 5.11 14.04 -14.05
C ASN A 163 4.22 13.03 -14.82
N GLY A 164 3.58 12.11 -14.10
CA GLY A 164 2.50 11.30 -14.63
C GLY A 164 1.28 12.18 -14.89
N VAL A 165 0.75 12.14 -16.11
CA VAL A 165 -0.40 12.96 -16.53
C VAL A 165 -1.58 12.80 -15.56
N ARG A 166 -1.81 11.58 -15.05
CA ARG A 166 -2.88 11.33 -14.08
C ARG A 166 -2.74 12.13 -12.78
N TYR A 167 -1.53 12.22 -12.21
CA TYR A 167 -1.33 12.79 -10.88
C TYR A 167 -1.58 14.29 -10.84
N HIS A 168 -1.04 15.01 -11.83
CA HIS A 168 -1.34 16.43 -12.03
C HIS A 168 -2.75 16.64 -12.58
N GLY A 169 -3.26 15.67 -13.37
CA GLY A 169 -4.60 15.70 -13.92
C GLY A 169 -5.69 15.72 -12.86
N PHE A 170 -5.52 15.04 -11.72
CA PHE A 170 -6.52 15.10 -10.65
C PHE A 170 -6.70 16.49 -10.06
N ALA A 171 -5.65 17.31 -10.05
CA ALA A 171 -5.70 18.68 -9.57
C ALA A 171 -6.11 19.68 -10.67
N SER A 172 -6.01 19.29 -11.95
CA SER A 172 -6.03 20.22 -13.08
C SER A 172 -7.13 19.99 -14.12
N VAL A 173 -7.73 18.80 -14.18
CA VAL A 173 -8.68 18.42 -15.24
C VAL A 173 -10.12 18.56 -14.75
N GLY A 174 -10.92 19.31 -15.51
CA GLY A 174 -12.35 19.55 -15.24
C GLY A 174 -12.62 20.83 -14.45
N ALA A 175 -13.90 21.18 -14.30
CA ALA A 175 -14.32 22.37 -13.56
C ALA A 175 -14.16 22.21 -12.03
N ASP A 176 -14.22 20.98 -11.53
CA ASP A 176 -13.97 20.64 -10.12
C ASP A 176 -12.71 19.78 -10.00
N ARG A 177 -11.96 19.98 -8.93
CA ARG A 177 -10.80 19.14 -8.59
C ARG A 177 -11.26 17.71 -8.27
N LEU A 178 -10.45 16.74 -8.68
CA LEU A 178 -10.65 15.31 -8.43
C LEU A 178 -9.86 14.81 -7.21
N ILE A 179 -9.60 15.73 -6.27
CA ILE A 179 -8.93 15.54 -4.98
C ILE A 179 -9.76 16.23 -3.88
N GLY A 180 -9.58 15.83 -2.63
CA GLY A 180 -10.29 16.41 -1.48
C GLY A 180 -9.74 17.74 -0.98
N SER A 181 -8.50 18.06 -1.33
CA SER A 181 -7.78 19.30 -0.99
C SER A 181 -7.53 19.60 0.48
N GLU A 182 -8.11 18.84 1.40
CA GLU A 182 -7.93 19.00 2.84
C GLU A 182 -7.78 17.62 3.48
N ILE A 183 -6.86 17.51 4.44
CA ILE A 183 -6.74 16.39 5.37
C ILE A 183 -6.99 16.94 6.78
N ASP A 184 -7.88 16.31 7.52
CA ASP A 184 -8.20 16.54 8.92
C ASP A 184 -8.03 15.21 9.68
N VAL A 185 -6.92 15.10 10.40
CA VAL A 185 -6.56 13.95 11.23
C VAL A 185 -6.15 14.44 12.62
N PRO A 186 -6.08 13.56 13.65
CA PRO A 186 -5.80 14.00 15.02
C PRO A 186 -4.58 14.92 15.13
N GLY A 187 -4.84 16.17 15.50
CA GLY A 187 -3.85 17.23 15.73
C GLY A 187 -3.23 17.85 14.47
N ALA A 188 -3.75 17.59 13.27
CA ALA A 188 -3.21 18.16 12.04
C ALA A 188 -4.29 18.43 11.00
N ARG A 189 -4.33 19.67 10.51
CA ARG A 189 -5.04 20.06 9.28
C ARG A 189 -4.04 20.40 8.18
N ILE A 190 -4.11 19.68 7.05
CA ILE A 190 -3.21 19.90 5.91
C ILE A 190 -4.04 20.27 4.69
N ASP A 191 -3.88 21.50 4.22
CA ASP A 191 -4.47 22.00 2.98
C ASP A 191 -3.49 21.83 1.82
N ALA A 192 -3.94 21.25 0.71
CA ALA A 192 -3.16 21.15 -0.52
C ALA A 192 -4.05 21.17 -1.75
N ASP A 193 -3.58 21.76 -2.84
CA ASP A 193 -4.27 21.74 -4.13
C ASP A 193 -3.72 20.72 -5.11
N SER A 194 -2.77 19.88 -4.67
CA SER A 194 -2.21 18.78 -5.42
C SER A 194 -2.20 17.49 -4.58
N ALA A 195 -1.92 16.35 -5.23
CA ALA A 195 -1.82 15.05 -4.54
C ALA A 195 -0.53 14.89 -3.70
N GLY A 196 0.29 15.94 -3.57
CA GLY A 196 1.60 15.89 -2.93
C GLY A 196 1.62 15.28 -1.52
N PRO A 197 0.68 15.60 -0.60
CA PRO A 197 0.66 15.01 0.74
C PRO A 197 0.56 13.48 0.76
N VAL A 198 0.01 12.85 -0.30
CA VAL A 198 -0.08 11.39 -0.42
C VAL A 198 1.30 10.73 -0.53
N SER A 199 2.33 11.45 -0.99
CA SER A 199 3.70 10.92 -1.08
C SER A 199 4.34 10.61 0.27
N LEU A 200 3.77 11.10 1.38
CA LEU A 200 4.16 10.68 2.74
C LEU A 200 3.82 9.23 3.05
N THR A 201 3.15 8.53 2.13
CA THR A 201 2.67 7.18 2.34
C THR A 201 3.47 6.20 1.52
N THR A 202 3.79 5.05 2.12
CA THR A 202 4.40 3.91 1.42
C THR A 202 3.76 2.61 1.89
N SER A 203 3.70 1.63 1.00
CA SER A 203 2.97 0.39 1.21
C SER A 203 3.75 -0.88 0.84
N ILE A 204 3.27 -2.02 1.34
CA ILE A 204 3.47 -3.30 0.68
C ILE A 204 2.15 -3.77 0.10
N GLN A 205 2.21 -4.43 -1.05
CA GLN A 205 1.02 -4.88 -1.75
C GLN A 205 1.16 -6.35 -2.17
N PRO A 206 0.77 -7.30 -1.30
CA PRO A 206 0.68 -8.71 -1.66
C PRO A 206 -0.30 -8.93 -2.81
N HIS A 207 0.17 -9.59 -3.87
CA HIS A 207 -0.65 -10.05 -4.97
C HIS A 207 -1.01 -11.52 -4.77
N TYR A 208 -2.27 -11.88 -5.03
CA TYR A 208 -2.76 -13.26 -4.98
C TYR A 208 -3.61 -13.57 -6.21
N GLN A 209 -3.14 -14.47 -7.06
CA GLN A 209 -3.89 -14.94 -8.23
C GLN A 209 -4.43 -16.35 -7.95
N PRO A 210 -5.76 -16.54 -7.95
CA PRO A 210 -6.34 -17.88 -7.90
C PRO A 210 -6.07 -18.65 -9.20
N ARG A 211 -6.21 -19.97 -9.16
CA ARG A 211 -6.02 -20.83 -10.36
C ARG A 211 -7.02 -20.51 -11.46
N ARG A 212 -8.26 -20.16 -11.09
CA ARG A 212 -9.32 -19.83 -12.03
C ARG A 212 -9.76 -18.41 -11.79
N ALA A 213 -9.88 -17.63 -12.85
CA ALA A 213 -10.43 -16.28 -12.79
C ALA A 213 -11.84 -16.29 -12.16
N ALA A 214 -12.63 -17.34 -12.42
CA ALA A 214 -13.96 -17.56 -11.85
C ALA A 214 -14.01 -17.54 -10.31
N ASP A 215 -12.90 -17.86 -9.62
CA ASP A 215 -12.83 -17.87 -8.15
C ASP A 215 -12.54 -16.48 -7.56
N LEU A 216 -12.22 -15.48 -8.38
CA LEU A 216 -11.89 -14.12 -7.95
C LEU A 216 -12.90 -13.51 -6.96
N PRO A 217 -14.23 -13.62 -7.14
CA PRO A 217 -15.21 -13.03 -6.21
C PRO A 217 -15.12 -13.63 -4.80
N ARG A 218 -14.91 -14.96 -4.71
CA ARG A 218 -14.75 -15.66 -3.44
C ARG A 218 -13.50 -15.19 -2.72
N TYR A 219 -12.37 -15.16 -3.41
CA TYR A 219 -11.11 -14.70 -2.83
C TYR A 219 -11.16 -13.21 -2.49
N HIS A 220 -11.83 -12.37 -3.29
CA HIS A 220 -12.01 -10.95 -2.97
C HIS A 220 -12.79 -10.79 -1.65
N ARG A 221 -13.87 -11.55 -1.46
CA ARG A 221 -14.62 -11.56 -0.19
C ARG A 221 -13.72 -11.94 0.98
N ILE A 222 -12.92 -12.99 0.86
CA ILE A 222 -11.96 -13.38 1.90
C ILE A 222 -10.98 -12.23 2.20
N ALA A 223 -10.38 -11.64 1.17
CA ALA A 223 -9.42 -10.54 1.33
C ALA A 223 -10.04 -9.34 2.05
N THR A 224 -11.30 -8.97 1.77
CA THR A 224 -11.97 -7.90 2.52
C THR A 224 -12.15 -8.22 4.01
N ARG A 225 -12.36 -9.48 4.39
CA ARG A 225 -12.47 -9.89 5.81
C ARG A 225 -11.11 -9.91 6.50
N LEU A 226 -10.04 -10.20 5.75
CA LEU A 226 -8.66 -10.15 6.24
C LEU A 226 -8.11 -8.72 6.38
N ALA A 227 -8.70 -7.73 5.70
CA ALA A 227 -8.20 -6.36 5.64
C ALA A 227 -7.97 -5.72 7.02
N GLY A 228 -8.96 -5.76 7.92
CA GLY A 228 -8.82 -5.23 9.27
C GLY A 228 -7.78 -5.96 10.11
N PRO A 229 -7.92 -7.29 10.32
CA PRO A 229 -6.98 -8.06 11.12
C PRO A 229 -5.52 -8.00 10.67
N LEU A 230 -5.26 -8.03 9.35
CA LEU A 230 -3.91 -7.93 8.83
C LEU A 230 -3.37 -6.49 8.91
N LEU A 231 -4.21 -5.47 8.70
CA LEU A 231 -3.80 -4.08 8.93
C LEU A 231 -3.42 -3.87 10.40
N ALA A 232 -4.22 -4.35 11.35
CA ALA A 232 -3.96 -4.21 12.78
C ALA A 232 -2.59 -4.79 13.19
N LEU A 233 -2.16 -5.90 12.58
CA LEU A 233 -0.81 -6.45 12.79
C LEU A 233 0.29 -5.59 12.14
N ALA A 234 -0.03 -4.91 11.05
CA ALA A 234 0.92 -4.28 10.15
C ALA A 234 1.13 -2.78 10.38
N VAL A 235 0.24 -2.12 11.12
CA VAL A 235 0.24 -0.66 11.35
C VAL A 235 1.66 -0.11 11.60
N ASN A 236 2.04 0.93 10.86
CA ASN A 236 3.40 1.48 10.90
C ASN A 236 3.45 3.00 10.59
N SER A 237 2.33 3.70 10.70
CA SER A 237 2.26 5.15 10.47
C SER A 237 1.60 5.93 11.63
N PRO A 238 2.13 5.85 12.87
CA PRO A 238 1.52 6.53 14.01
C PRO A 238 1.78 8.05 14.06
N PHE A 239 2.69 8.58 13.24
CA PHE A 239 3.13 9.97 13.32
C PHE A 239 3.20 10.64 11.95
N LEU A 240 2.87 11.93 11.93
CA LEU A 240 3.17 12.85 10.84
C LEU A 240 4.52 13.54 11.10
N PRO A 241 5.15 14.18 10.09
CA PRO A 241 6.22 15.13 10.34
C PRO A 241 5.79 16.20 11.36
N PRO A 242 6.64 16.56 12.34
CA PRO A 242 6.27 17.51 13.39
C PRO A 242 5.75 18.86 12.89
N ALA A 243 6.21 19.30 11.71
CA ALA A 243 5.81 20.57 11.09
C ALA A 243 4.39 20.55 10.50
N LEU A 244 3.72 19.39 10.42
CA LEU A 244 2.36 19.29 9.91
C LEU A 244 1.29 19.30 11.01
N TYR A 245 1.69 19.23 12.29
CA TYR A 245 0.75 19.35 13.40
C TYR A 245 0.38 20.81 13.62
N ASP A 246 -0.89 21.04 13.97
CA ASP A 246 -1.43 22.36 14.25
C ASP A 246 -0.77 22.97 15.50
N ASP A 247 -0.71 24.31 15.58
CA ASP A 247 -0.28 25.00 16.79
C ASP A 247 -1.18 24.65 18.00
N PRO A 248 -0.60 24.36 19.19
CA PRO A 248 0.79 24.57 19.62
C PRO A 248 1.76 23.40 19.35
N GLY A 249 1.39 22.46 18.49
CA GLY A 249 2.08 21.19 18.26
C GLY A 249 1.46 20.03 19.03
N PRO A 250 1.91 18.79 18.76
CA PRO A 250 1.32 17.61 19.36
C PRO A 250 1.74 17.47 20.83
N ASP A 251 0.81 17.08 21.69
CA ASP A 251 1.11 16.75 23.09
C ASP A 251 1.33 15.24 23.30
N ARG A 252 1.62 14.85 24.54
CA ARG A 252 1.87 13.44 24.89
C ARG A 252 0.64 12.57 24.63
N GLU A 253 -0.55 13.05 24.98
CA GLU A 253 -1.77 12.26 24.88
C GLU A 253 -2.07 11.94 23.43
N LEU A 254 -1.94 12.93 22.54
CA LEU A 254 -2.04 12.74 21.10
C LEU A 254 -1.01 11.74 20.57
N LEU A 255 0.26 11.85 20.96
CA LEU A 255 1.31 11.00 20.39
C LEU A 255 1.29 9.55 20.90
N VAL A 256 0.82 9.33 22.13
CA VAL A 256 0.94 8.02 22.78
C VAL A 256 -0.39 7.26 22.81
N ALA A 257 -1.53 7.96 22.85
CA ALA A 257 -2.85 7.34 23.03
C ALA A 257 -3.84 7.68 21.91
N ASP A 258 -4.07 8.96 21.63
CA ASP A 258 -5.23 9.39 20.82
C ASP A 258 -4.97 9.42 19.30
N GLY A 259 -3.70 9.49 18.90
CA GLY A 259 -3.29 9.46 17.50
C GLY A 259 -3.67 8.14 16.83
N TYR A 260 -3.82 8.16 15.51
CA TYR A 260 -4.09 6.91 14.77
C TYR A 260 -2.85 6.02 14.70
N ALA A 261 -3.06 4.70 14.64
CA ALA A 261 -1.99 3.72 14.45
C ALA A 261 -1.51 3.70 12.99
N GLU A 262 -2.42 3.99 12.06
CA GLU A 262 -2.16 4.05 10.62
C GLU A 262 -2.77 5.32 10.00
N HIS A 263 -2.03 6.44 10.02
CA HIS A 263 -2.44 7.71 9.41
C HIS A 263 -2.56 7.63 7.88
N ARG A 264 -1.89 6.68 7.24
CA ARG A 264 -1.93 6.50 5.79
C ARG A 264 -3.35 6.34 5.25
N ILE A 265 -4.21 5.60 5.94
CA ILE A 265 -5.59 5.34 5.48
C ILE A 265 -6.38 6.65 5.34
N PRO A 266 -6.57 7.46 6.40
CA PRO A 266 -7.29 8.72 6.29
C PRO A 266 -6.55 9.76 5.45
N VAL A 267 -5.21 9.85 5.50
CA VAL A 267 -4.45 10.80 4.66
C VAL A 267 -4.71 10.54 3.17
N TYR A 268 -4.63 9.29 2.74
CA TYR A 268 -4.87 8.93 1.34
C TYR A 268 -6.33 9.13 0.96
N GLU A 269 -7.28 8.65 1.79
CA GLU A 269 -8.71 8.79 1.49
C GLU A 269 -9.16 10.26 1.45
N GLN A 270 -8.74 11.10 2.39
CA GLN A 270 -9.18 12.50 2.43
C GLN A 270 -8.53 13.31 1.31
N MET A 271 -7.23 13.15 1.07
CA MET A 271 -6.55 13.88 0.00
C MET A 271 -7.06 13.48 -1.39
N MET A 272 -7.33 12.19 -1.61
CA MET A 272 -7.69 11.71 -2.94
C MET A 272 -9.19 11.63 -3.19
N ASN A 273 -10.06 11.80 -2.21
CA ASN A 273 -11.50 11.80 -2.47
C ASN A 273 -12.08 13.23 -2.44
N PRO A 274 -12.52 13.78 -3.59
CA PRO A 274 -13.21 15.06 -3.60
C PRO A 274 -14.56 14.98 -2.85
N PRO A 275 -14.95 16.05 -2.12
CA PRO A 275 -16.24 16.10 -1.46
C PRO A 275 -17.39 16.04 -2.47
N GLY A 276 -18.48 15.34 -2.11
CA GLY A 276 -19.69 15.29 -2.93
C GLY A 276 -19.62 14.40 -4.18
N ARG A 277 -18.54 13.61 -4.37
CA ARG A 277 -18.41 12.62 -5.45
C ARG A 277 -18.26 11.21 -4.89
N ASP A 278 -18.42 10.20 -5.75
CA ASP A 278 -18.11 8.82 -5.33
C ASP A 278 -16.62 8.70 -5.01
N ARG A 279 -16.32 8.03 -3.90
CA ARG A 279 -14.96 7.87 -3.40
C ARG A 279 -14.17 6.94 -4.32
N LYS A 280 -13.05 7.42 -4.87
CA LYS A 280 -12.12 6.62 -5.68
C LYS A 280 -11.11 5.84 -4.82
N VAL A 281 -10.88 6.29 -3.59
CA VAL A 281 -10.08 5.60 -2.57
C VAL A 281 -11.02 5.15 -1.45
N LYS A 282 -11.19 3.85 -1.25
CA LYS A 282 -12.18 3.34 -0.29
C LYS A 282 -11.98 1.88 0.05
N PHE A 283 -12.58 1.45 1.17
CA PHE A 283 -12.88 0.05 1.41
C PHE A 283 -13.87 -0.47 0.33
N PRO A 284 -13.52 -1.52 -0.42
CA PRO A 284 -14.32 -1.97 -1.55
C PRO A 284 -15.54 -2.78 -1.10
N ARG A 285 -16.66 -2.62 -1.82
CA ARG A 285 -17.81 -3.54 -1.73
C ARG A 285 -17.41 -4.94 -2.22
N ASP A 286 -18.10 -5.95 -1.68
CA ASP A 286 -18.03 -7.32 -2.19
C ASP A 286 -18.37 -7.39 -3.68
N ILE A 287 -17.86 -8.45 -4.32
CA ILE A 287 -18.06 -8.74 -5.73
C ILE A 287 -18.83 -10.06 -5.82
N ASP A 288 -19.87 -10.09 -6.63
CA ASP A 288 -20.73 -11.28 -6.78
C ASP A 288 -20.25 -12.22 -7.89
N SER A 289 -19.66 -11.68 -8.94
CA SER A 289 -19.12 -12.44 -10.09
C SER A 289 -17.94 -11.71 -10.73
N VAL A 290 -17.14 -12.43 -11.53
CA VAL A 290 -16.04 -11.81 -12.30
C VAL A 290 -16.60 -10.77 -13.27
N GLY A 291 -17.73 -11.05 -13.92
CA GLY A 291 -18.44 -10.10 -14.75
C GLY A 291 -18.83 -8.84 -13.98
N ALA A 292 -19.37 -8.97 -12.76
CA ALA A 292 -19.71 -7.82 -11.92
C ALA A 292 -18.47 -7.01 -11.51
N ALA A 293 -17.31 -7.63 -11.35
CA ALA A 293 -16.05 -6.92 -11.13
C ALA A 293 -15.69 -6.05 -12.34
N ILE A 294 -15.75 -6.63 -13.54
CA ILE A 294 -15.47 -5.97 -14.81
C ILE A 294 -16.47 -4.83 -15.04
N ASP A 295 -17.77 -5.08 -14.86
CA ASP A 295 -18.84 -4.08 -14.97
C ASP A 295 -18.61 -2.90 -14.03
N ARG A 296 -18.28 -3.17 -12.78
CA ARG A 296 -18.05 -2.13 -11.78
C ARG A 296 -16.87 -1.24 -12.16
N ILE A 297 -15.79 -1.82 -12.71
CA ILE A 297 -14.63 -1.05 -13.17
C ILE A 297 -14.97 -0.27 -14.44
N ALA A 298 -15.68 -0.88 -15.39
CA ALA A 298 -16.07 -0.21 -16.62
C ALA A 298 -17.01 0.98 -16.34
N ALA A 299 -17.90 0.83 -15.34
CA ALA A 299 -18.86 1.84 -14.92
C ALA A 299 -18.27 2.96 -14.03
N ASP A 300 -17.03 2.81 -13.55
CA ASP A 300 -16.37 3.88 -12.81
C ASP A 300 -16.29 5.16 -13.69
N PRO A 301 -16.62 6.35 -13.16
CA PRO A 301 -16.46 7.60 -13.90
C PRO A 301 -15.05 7.79 -14.45
N VAL A 302 -14.92 8.25 -15.69
CA VAL A 302 -13.62 8.65 -16.25
C VAL A 302 -13.15 9.90 -15.51
N LEU A 303 -11.98 9.80 -14.87
CA LEU A 303 -11.40 10.89 -14.09
C LEU A 303 -10.45 11.75 -14.94
N VAL A 304 -9.39 11.14 -15.46
CA VAL A 304 -8.39 11.81 -16.30
C VAL A 304 -8.23 10.94 -17.55
N PRO A 305 -8.88 11.26 -18.68
CA PRO A 305 -8.71 10.49 -19.91
C PRO A 305 -7.28 10.63 -20.45
N ALA A 306 -6.87 9.71 -21.31
CA ALA A 306 -5.57 9.76 -21.98
C ALA A 306 -5.68 9.21 -23.40
N GLU A 307 -4.92 9.79 -24.32
CA GLU A 307 -4.62 9.15 -25.60
C GLU A 307 -3.56 8.07 -25.34
N ILE A 308 -3.89 6.82 -25.64
CA ILE A 308 -3.01 5.69 -25.36
C ILE A 308 -2.73 4.94 -26.66
N GLU A 309 -1.45 4.92 -27.04
CA GLU A 309 -0.99 4.11 -28.18
C GLU A 309 -0.67 2.70 -27.70
N ALA A 310 -1.13 1.69 -28.44
CA ALA A 310 -0.75 0.31 -28.18
C ALA A 310 0.76 0.12 -28.42
N GLU A 311 1.46 -0.48 -27.46
CA GLU A 311 2.89 -0.77 -27.49
C GLU A 311 3.20 -2.24 -27.88
N GLY A 312 2.18 -3.01 -28.28
CA GLY A 312 2.29 -4.40 -28.71
C GLY A 312 2.24 -5.42 -27.57
N ARG A 313 1.76 -5.01 -26.39
CA ARG A 313 1.47 -5.90 -25.27
C ARG A 313 0.10 -6.55 -25.44
N PHE A 314 -0.11 -7.70 -24.80
CA PHE A 314 -1.44 -8.35 -24.77
C PHE A 314 -2.48 -7.45 -24.12
N ASP A 315 -2.13 -6.86 -22.97
CA ASP A 315 -2.99 -5.96 -22.22
C ASP A 315 -3.17 -4.55 -22.85
N ASP A 316 -2.72 -4.35 -24.09
CA ASP A 316 -3.08 -3.18 -24.89
C ASP A 316 -4.49 -3.30 -25.50
N GLU A 317 -5.03 -4.52 -25.59
CA GLU A 317 -6.41 -4.76 -26.03
C GLU A 317 -7.46 -4.18 -25.07
N PHE A 318 -7.06 -3.91 -23.83
CA PHE A 318 -7.92 -3.32 -22.79
C PHE A 318 -7.21 -2.20 -22.02
N VAL A 319 -6.49 -1.35 -22.76
CA VAL A 319 -5.62 -0.31 -22.20
C VAL A 319 -6.39 0.86 -21.59
N HIS A 320 -7.53 1.25 -22.15
CA HIS A 320 -8.36 2.33 -21.60
C HIS A 320 -9.03 1.88 -20.29
N PHE A 321 -9.48 0.62 -20.24
CA PHE A 321 -9.98 -0.03 -19.03
C PHE A 321 -8.91 -0.01 -17.93
N ARG A 322 -7.68 -0.44 -18.23
CA ARG A 322 -6.56 -0.41 -17.27
C ARG A 322 -6.20 0.99 -16.80
N HIS A 323 -6.15 1.95 -17.72
CA HIS A 323 -5.87 3.36 -17.39
C HIS A 323 -6.93 3.94 -16.45
N LYS A 324 -8.22 3.71 -16.75
CA LYS A 324 -9.33 4.10 -15.88
C LYS A 324 -9.17 3.42 -14.51
N HIS A 325 -8.99 2.11 -14.49
CA HIS A 325 -8.89 1.33 -13.26
C HIS A 325 -7.72 1.78 -12.37
N GLY A 326 -6.59 2.15 -12.97
CA GLY A 326 -5.42 2.68 -12.29
C GLY A 326 -5.61 4.04 -11.62
N SER A 327 -6.77 4.69 -11.81
CA SER A 327 -7.16 5.93 -11.12
C SER A 327 -8.08 5.70 -9.92
N TYR A 328 -8.37 4.43 -9.58
CA TYR A 328 -9.17 4.04 -8.43
C TYR A 328 -8.34 3.16 -7.49
N TRP A 329 -8.16 3.63 -6.25
CA TRP A 329 -7.34 2.98 -5.21
C TRP A 329 -8.21 2.35 -4.14
N ARG A 330 -8.88 1.26 -4.50
CA ARG A 330 -9.61 0.44 -3.53
C ARG A 330 -8.60 -0.34 -2.70
N TRP A 331 -8.81 -0.41 -1.38
CA TRP A 331 -7.87 -1.10 -0.48
C TRP A 331 -7.68 -2.59 -0.80
N VAL A 332 -8.71 -3.24 -1.36
CA VAL A 332 -8.61 -4.57 -1.99
C VAL A 332 -9.07 -4.43 -3.43
N ARG A 333 -8.22 -4.79 -4.39
CA ARG A 333 -8.46 -4.48 -5.80
C ARG A 333 -8.41 -5.74 -6.68
N PRO A 334 -9.47 -6.04 -7.45
CA PRO A 334 -9.36 -7.01 -8.53
C PRO A 334 -8.61 -6.39 -9.71
N VAL A 335 -7.62 -7.09 -10.25
CA VAL A 335 -6.79 -6.62 -11.36
C VAL A 335 -6.86 -7.60 -12.52
N PHE A 336 -7.03 -7.07 -13.73
CA PHE A 336 -6.97 -7.79 -15.00
C PHE A 336 -5.88 -7.15 -15.87
N ASP A 337 -4.74 -7.83 -16.02
CA ASP A 337 -3.61 -7.35 -16.82
C ASP A 337 -2.69 -8.51 -17.26
N GLY A 338 -1.69 -8.20 -18.08
CA GLY A 338 -0.70 -9.17 -18.54
C GLY A 338 0.05 -8.68 -19.78
N ALA A 339 1.38 -8.59 -19.70
CA ALA A 339 2.18 -8.13 -20.83
C ALA A 339 2.05 -9.05 -22.06
N THR A 340 1.80 -10.33 -21.82
CA THR A 340 1.58 -11.37 -22.82
C THR A 340 0.38 -12.21 -22.43
N GLU A 341 -0.23 -12.91 -23.38
CA GLU A 341 -1.33 -13.84 -23.10
C GLU A 341 -0.95 -14.88 -22.04
N GLY A 342 0.27 -15.44 -22.10
CA GLY A 342 0.77 -16.39 -21.11
C GLY A 342 1.12 -15.80 -19.73
N SER A 343 1.08 -14.48 -19.57
CA SER A 343 1.22 -13.79 -18.27
C SER A 343 -0.06 -13.05 -17.87
N ALA A 344 -1.15 -13.24 -18.59
CA ALA A 344 -2.45 -12.68 -18.26
C ALA A 344 -2.92 -13.20 -16.90
N SER A 345 -3.38 -12.29 -16.05
CA SER A 345 -3.84 -12.63 -14.71
C SER A 345 -5.11 -11.89 -14.33
N ALA A 346 -6.03 -12.62 -13.69
CA ALA A 346 -7.11 -12.07 -12.88
C ALA A 346 -6.73 -12.28 -11.41
N ARG A 347 -6.26 -11.22 -10.74
CA ARG A 347 -5.66 -11.32 -9.41
C ARG A 347 -6.26 -10.35 -8.40
N ILE A 348 -5.99 -10.59 -7.13
CA ILE A 348 -6.26 -9.65 -6.04
C ILE A 348 -4.95 -8.97 -5.69
N GLU A 349 -5.02 -7.65 -5.64
CA GLU A 349 -3.98 -6.79 -5.12
C GLU A 349 -4.45 -6.26 -3.76
N PHE A 350 -3.68 -6.56 -2.71
CA PHE A 350 -4.03 -6.26 -1.33
C PHE A 350 -3.21 -5.05 -0.84
N ARG A 351 -3.80 -3.86 -0.96
CA ARG A 351 -3.20 -2.55 -0.73
C ARG A 351 -3.29 -1.94 0.69
N PRO A 352 -3.97 -2.52 1.71
CA PRO A 352 -4.14 -1.81 2.97
C PRO A 352 -2.91 -1.81 3.88
N LEU A 353 -1.82 -2.48 3.52
CA LEU A 353 -0.67 -2.67 4.40
C LEU A 353 0.41 -1.59 4.20
N PRO A 354 0.92 -0.94 5.27
CA PRO A 354 2.06 -0.03 5.16
C PRO A 354 3.38 -0.78 4.89
N GLY A 355 4.39 -0.06 4.41
CA GLY A 355 5.77 -0.55 4.38
C GLY A 355 6.20 -1.09 5.75
N GLN A 356 6.93 -2.20 5.76
CA GLN A 356 7.28 -2.93 7.00
C GLN A 356 8.73 -2.69 7.43
N PRO A 357 9.06 -2.87 8.73
CA PRO A 357 10.41 -2.60 9.21
C PRO A 357 11.52 -3.38 8.51
N THR A 358 11.25 -4.62 8.08
CA THR A 358 12.23 -5.47 7.39
C THR A 358 11.60 -6.27 6.26
N ILE A 359 12.43 -6.90 5.43
CA ILE A 359 11.98 -7.83 4.39
C ILE A 359 11.33 -9.08 5.03
N PRO A 360 11.91 -9.73 6.07
CA PRO A 360 11.22 -10.79 6.79
C PRO A 360 9.83 -10.42 7.29
N ASP A 361 9.63 -9.21 7.82
CA ASP A 361 8.30 -8.72 8.24
C ASP A 361 7.32 -8.62 7.06
N ALA A 362 7.73 -8.06 5.92
CA ALA A 362 6.89 -7.97 4.73
C ALA A 362 6.52 -9.37 4.16
N VAL A 363 7.48 -10.29 4.12
CA VAL A 363 7.28 -11.66 3.63
C VAL A 363 6.42 -12.46 4.60
N ALA A 364 6.50 -12.23 5.90
CA ALA A 364 5.61 -12.84 6.88
C ALA A 364 4.15 -12.46 6.63
N ILE A 365 3.87 -11.21 6.28
CA ILE A 365 2.53 -10.76 5.91
C ILE A 365 2.08 -11.39 4.58
N LEU A 366 2.94 -11.44 3.57
CA LEU A 366 2.66 -12.14 2.31
C LEU A 366 2.26 -13.61 2.54
N ALA A 367 3.03 -14.32 3.38
CA ALA A 367 2.77 -15.71 3.72
C ALA A 367 1.47 -15.89 4.52
N ALA A 368 1.22 -15.05 5.52
CA ALA A 368 -0.01 -15.08 6.31
C ALA A 368 -1.24 -14.76 5.46
N PHE A 369 -1.16 -13.74 4.59
CA PHE A 369 -2.23 -13.37 3.67
C PHE A 369 -2.54 -14.52 2.70
N GLY A 370 -1.56 -14.98 1.92
CA GLY A 370 -1.81 -16.03 0.93
C GLY A 370 -2.20 -17.38 1.57
N GLY A 371 -1.64 -17.68 2.74
CA GLY A 371 -2.03 -18.83 3.55
C GLY A 371 -3.49 -18.73 3.99
N ALA A 372 -3.89 -17.61 4.58
CA ALA A 372 -5.25 -17.42 5.06
C ALA A 372 -6.26 -17.42 3.90
N MET A 373 -5.91 -16.79 2.77
CA MET A 373 -6.71 -16.81 1.54
C MET A 373 -7.06 -18.23 1.11
N ARG A 374 -6.05 -19.12 1.07
CA ARG A 374 -6.24 -20.53 0.73
C ARG A 374 -6.99 -21.30 1.82
N GLY A 375 -6.54 -21.19 3.06
CA GLY A 375 -7.10 -21.98 4.17
C GLY A 375 -8.58 -21.67 4.38
N ILE A 376 -8.95 -20.38 4.36
CA ILE A 376 -10.34 -19.94 4.47
C ILE A 376 -11.18 -20.48 3.31
N ALA A 377 -10.66 -20.39 2.08
CA ALA A 377 -11.35 -20.93 0.92
C ALA A 377 -11.56 -22.43 1.08
N GLU A 378 -10.51 -23.23 1.12
CA GLU A 378 -10.61 -24.69 0.99
C GLU A 378 -11.27 -25.38 2.19
N ARG A 379 -11.12 -24.81 3.39
CA ARG A 379 -11.80 -25.32 4.59
C ARG A 379 -13.26 -24.89 4.69
N GLY A 380 -13.74 -24.01 3.82
CA GLY A 380 -15.09 -23.45 3.91
C GLY A 380 -15.30 -22.66 5.20
N HIS A 381 -14.28 -21.88 5.58
CA HIS A 381 -14.28 -21.18 6.86
C HIS A 381 -15.38 -20.09 6.91
N PRO A 382 -16.20 -20.03 7.98
CA PRO A 382 -17.41 -19.22 8.02
C PRO A 382 -17.17 -17.71 8.15
N VAL A 383 -15.92 -17.25 8.31
CA VAL A 383 -15.58 -15.82 8.29
C VAL A 383 -16.12 -15.09 7.06
N VAL A 384 -16.29 -15.78 5.92
CA VAL A 384 -16.88 -15.18 4.71
C VAL A 384 -18.33 -14.72 4.91
N ASP A 385 -19.01 -15.22 5.94
CA ASP A 385 -20.37 -14.84 6.34
C ASP A 385 -20.39 -13.59 7.24
N LEU A 386 -19.22 -13.09 7.68
CA LEU A 386 -19.13 -11.82 8.40
C LEU A 386 -19.70 -10.71 7.49
N PRO A 387 -20.68 -9.92 7.96
CA PRO A 387 -21.28 -8.86 7.15
C PRO A 387 -20.22 -7.89 6.64
N TRP A 388 -20.41 -7.38 5.41
CA TRP A 388 -19.45 -6.46 4.79
C TRP A 388 -19.26 -5.19 5.65
N GLU A 389 -20.34 -4.66 6.22
CA GLU A 389 -20.30 -3.47 7.09
C GLU A 389 -19.45 -3.71 8.35
N ARG A 390 -19.41 -4.96 8.85
CA ARG A 390 -18.53 -5.34 9.96
C ARG A 390 -17.08 -5.42 9.52
N ALA A 391 -16.80 -6.01 8.36
CA ALA A 391 -15.45 -6.01 7.79
C ALA A 391 -14.91 -4.59 7.54
N GLU A 392 -15.75 -3.68 7.01
CA GLU A 392 -15.42 -2.27 6.84
C GLU A 392 -15.15 -1.59 8.19
N SER A 393 -16.01 -1.84 9.19
CA SER A 393 -15.85 -1.29 10.54
C SER A 393 -14.55 -1.77 11.19
N ASN A 394 -14.23 -3.06 11.09
CA ASN A 394 -12.98 -3.64 11.57
C ASN A 394 -11.77 -2.98 10.90
N PHE A 395 -11.84 -2.75 9.59
CA PHE A 395 -10.76 -2.11 8.84
C PHE A 395 -10.44 -0.70 9.35
N TYR A 396 -11.47 0.16 9.50
CA TYR A 396 -11.25 1.51 10.01
C TYR A 396 -10.95 1.52 11.52
N ALA A 397 -11.43 0.56 12.30
CA ALA A 397 -11.03 0.39 13.70
C ALA A 397 -9.55 0.03 13.82
N ALA A 398 -9.07 -0.92 13.00
CA ALA A 398 -7.66 -1.29 12.92
C ALA A 398 -6.76 -0.11 12.50
N ALA A 399 -7.22 0.72 11.55
CA ALA A 399 -6.47 1.92 11.15
C ALA A 399 -6.30 2.92 12.31
N ARG A 400 -7.32 3.06 13.17
CA ARG A 400 -7.25 3.95 14.33
C ARG A 400 -6.43 3.35 15.47
N ASN A 401 -6.71 2.10 15.83
CA ASN A 401 -6.30 1.53 17.12
C ASN A 401 -5.29 0.37 17.00
N GLY A 402 -4.90 -0.05 15.78
CA GLY A 402 -3.98 -1.17 15.60
C GLY A 402 -4.51 -2.46 16.23
N LEU A 403 -3.67 -3.14 17.01
CA LEU A 403 -4.02 -4.38 17.72
C LEU A 403 -5.05 -4.19 18.85
N ASP A 404 -5.21 -2.96 19.36
CA ASP A 404 -6.20 -2.61 20.38
C ASP A 404 -7.60 -2.36 19.79
N ALA A 405 -7.76 -2.52 18.47
CA ALA A 405 -9.06 -2.40 17.82
C ALA A 405 -10.02 -3.51 18.27
N GLU A 406 -11.20 -3.11 18.75
CA GLU A 406 -12.33 -4.03 18.90
C GLU A 406 -12.82 -4.47 17.53
N MET A 407 -12.52 -5.72 17.15
CA MET A 407 -12.88 -6.29 15.85
C MET A 407 -13.79 -7.50 16.04
N GLU A 408 -14.82 -7.60 15.20
CA GLU A 408 -15.70 -8.77 15.17
C GLU A 408 -15.18 -9.82 14.18
N TRP A 409 -15.10 -11.08 14.60
CA TRP A 409 -14.65 -12.18 13.76
C TRP A 409 -15.54 -13.41 13.94
N ILE A 410 -15.73 -14.20 12.87
CA ILE A 410 -16.39 -15.50 12.95
C ILE A 410 -15.32 -16.59 12.88
N THR A 411 -15.16 -17.35 13.96
CA THR A 411 -14.18 -18.43 14.09
C THR A 411 -14.58 -19.67 13.29
N ALA A 412 -13.64 -20.60 13.09
CA ALA A 412 -13.85 -21.82 12.30
C ALA A 412 -15.02 -22.70 12.77
N ASP A 413 -15.41 -22.62 14.05
CA ASP A 413 -16.55 -23.32 14.64
C ASP A 413 -17.89 -22.57 14.47
N GLY A 414 -17.88 -21.40 13.82
CA GLY A 414 -19.04 -20.57 13.56
C GLY A 414 -19.41 -19.59 14.68
N ALA A 415 -18.63 -19.53 15.77
CA ALA A 415 -18.87 -18.55 16.83
C ALA A 415 -18.36 -17.16 16.45
N THR A 416 -19.06 -16.11 16.89
CA THR A 416 -18.58 -14.74 16.80
C THR A 416 -17.71 -14.41 18.02
N THR A 417 -16.55 -13.79 17.80
CA THR A 417 -15.62 -13.33 18.84
C THR A 417 -15.22 -11.89 18.62
N THR A 418 -15.00 -11.15 19.71
CA THR A 418 -14.31 -9.86 19.75
C THR A 418 -12.96 -9.94 20.46
N GLU A 419 -12.62 -11.11 21.01
CA GLU A 419 -11.35 -11.35 21.69
C GLU A 419 -10.20 -11.42 20.68
N THR A 420 -9.25 -10.49 20.79
CA THR A 420 -8.05 -10.41 19.95
C THR A 420 -7.30 -11.74 19.86
N ALA A 421 -7.08 -12.41 21.00
CA ALA A 421 -6.42 -13.71 21.04
C ALA A 421 -7.22 -14.81 20.32
N GLY A 422 -8.55 -14.78 20.42
CA GLY A 422 -9.44 -15.73 19.74
C GLY A 422 -9.40 -15.56 18.22
N LEU A 423 -9.49 -14.32 17.75
CA LEU A 423 -9.38 -13.95 16.34
C LEU A 423 -8.06 -14.42 15.75
N TYR A 424 -6.93 -14.02 16.33
CA TYR A 424 -5.62 -14.32 15.73
C TYR A 424 -5.21 -15.79 15.85
N ARG A 425 -5.65 -16.51 16.90
CA ARG A 425 -5.49 -17.96 16.96
C ARG A 425 -6.14 -18.64 15.76
N ASP A 426 -7.36 -18.23 15.43
CA ASP A 426 -8.16 -18.78 14.35
C ASP A 426 -7.60 -18.37 12.97
N LEU A 427 -7.28 -17.09 12.76
CA LEU A 427 -6.65 -16.58 11.54
C LEU A 427 -5.33 -17.29 11.25
N PHE A 428 -4.44 -17.43 12.24
CA PHE A 428 -3.16 -18.12 12.03
C PHE A 428 -3.30 -19.63 11.86
N ALA A 429 -4.38 -20.24 12.38
CA ALA A 429 -4.70 -21.63 12.08
C ALA A 429 -5.12 -21.79 10.61
N ALA A 430 -5.99 -20.91 10.10
CA ALA A 430 -6.35 -20.88 8.68
C ALA A 430 -5.13 -20.59 7.79
N ALA A 431 -4.26 -19.66 8.19
CA ALA A 431 -3.03 -19.37 7.45
C ALA A 431 -2.08 -20.58 7.36
N LYS A 432 -1.89 -21.27 8.50
CA LYS A 432 -1.13 -22.51 8.56
C LYS A 432 -1.70 -23.56 7.62
N ASP A 433 -3.00 -23.83 7.70
CA ASP A 433 -3.68 -24.82 6.87
C ASP A 433 -3.49 -24.55 5.37
N GLY A 434 -3.64 -23.29 4.95
CA GLY A 434 -3.43 -22.92 3.57
C GLY A 434 -1.97 -23.01 3.10
N LEU A 435 -1.00 -22.76 3.98
CA LEU A 435 0.42 -22.96 3.66
C LEU A 435 0.77 -24.45 3.56
N GLU A 436 0.21 -25.31 4.42
CA GLU A 436 0.37 -26.77 4.34
C GLU A 436 -0.17 -27.33 3.01
N GLU A 437 -1.35 -26.87 2.58
CA GLU A 437 -1.92 -27.26 1.29
C GLU A 437 -1.07 -26.83 0.09
N HIS A 438 -0.27 -25.77 0.24
CA HIS A 438 0.68 -25.32 -0.77
C HIS A 438 2.07 -25.98 -0.64
N GLY A 439 2.18 -27.04 0.16
CA GLY A 439 3.38 -27.85 0.28
C GLY A 439 4.49 -27.21 1.11
N CYS A 440 4.16 -26.22 1.96
CA CYS A 440 5.12 -25.72 2.95
C CYS A 440 5.34 -26.76 4.05
N THR A 441 6.57 -26.94 4.49
CA THR A 441 6.88 -27.80 5.64
C THR A 441 6.47 -27.12 6.95
N THR A 442 6.31 -27.91 8.01
CA THR A 442 6.02 -27.39 9.37
C THR A 442 7.02 -26.31 9.79
N ASP A 443 8.31 -26.51 9.51
CA ASP A 443 9.36 -25.54 9.86
C ASP A 443 9.26 -24.26 9.04
N GLN A 444 8.96 -24.36 7.74
CA GLN A 444 8.73 -23.19 6.89
C GLN A 444 7.54 -22.37 7.37
N ILE A 445 6.45 -23.03 7.76
CA ILE A 445 5.24 -22.36 8.26
C ILE A 445 5.52 -21.68 9.59
N ALA A 446 6.19 -22.37 10.51
CA ALA A 446 6.56 -21.82 11.80
C ALA A 446 7.43 -20.57 11.62
N ALA A 447 8.45 -20.65 10.78
CA ALA A 447 9.33 -19.52 10.48
C ALA A 447 8.56 -18.35 9.83
N ALA A 448 7.70 -18.62 8.84
CA ALA A 448 6.97 -17.59 8.11
C ALA A 448 5.94 -16.84 8.98
N LEU A 449 5.28 -17.54 9.92
CA LEU A 449 4.24 -16.93 10.77
C LEU A 449 4.78 -16.40 12.10
N SER A 450 5.98 -16.81 12.53
CA SER A 450 6.57 -16.42 13.81
C SER A 450 6.61 -14.91 14.04
N PRO A 451 7.05 -14.05 13.08
CA PRO A 451 7.09 -12.61 13.30
C PRO A 451 5.73 -12.02 13.66
N LEU A 452 4.66 -12.45 12.99
CA LEU A 452 3.30 -11.93 13.25
C LEU A 452 2.68 -12.50 14.51
N ARG A 453 2.97 -13.76 14.87
CA ARG A 453 2.57 -14.33 16.15
C ARG A 453 3.19 -13.55 17.31
N SER A 454 4.48 -13.22 17.20
CA SER A 454 5.18 -12.41 18.19
C SER A 454 4.51 -11.05 18.40
N ARG A 455 4.03 -10.38 17.34
CA ARG A 455 3.29 -9.10 17.48
C ARG A 455 2.04 -9.25 18.34
N VAL A 456 1.27 -10.32 18.15
CA VAL A 456 0.07 -10.61 18.97
C VAL A 456 0.44 -10.94 20.40
N GLU A 457 1.44 -11.81 20.60
CA GLU A 457 1.86 -12.27 21.94
C GLU A 457 2.45 -11.14 22.79
N THR A 458 3.15 -10.20 22.17
CA THR A 458 3.82 -9.10 22.85
C THR A 458 3.04 -7.79 22.84
N GLY A 459 1.95 -7.70 22.05
CA GLY A 459 1.22 -6.46 21.82
C GLY A 459 2.08 -5.37 21.14
N ARG A 460 3.08 -5.77 20.34
CA ARG A 460 4.06 -4.86 19.75
C ARG A 460 4.02 -4.89 18.23
N THR A 461 3.28 -3.97 17.64
CA THR A 461 3.36 -3.64 16.20
C THR A 461 4.50 -2.65 15.91
N PRO A 462 4.84 -2.38 14.64
CA PRO A 462 5.76 -1.29 14.30
C PRO A 462 5.29 0.07 14.86
N ALA A 463 3.99 0.37 14.79
CA ALA A 463 3.41 1.58 15.38
C ALA A 463 3.59 1.62 16.90
N ASP A 464 3.35 0.50 17.61
CA ASP A 464 3.52 0.43 19.07
C ASP A 464 4.98 0.63 19.49
N TRP A 465 5.92 0.08 18.71
CA TRP A 465 7.34 0.30 18.98
C TRP A 465 7.71 1.78 18.84
N LYS A 466 7.20 2.45 17.81
CA LYS A 466 7.41 3.90 17.61
C LYS A 466 6.75 4.74 18.70
N ARG A 467 5.52 4.42 19.12
CA ARG A 467 4.84 5.09 20.24
C ARG A 467 5.60 4.93 21.55
N SER A 468 6.06 3.71 21.84
CA SER A 468 6.90 3.43 23.01
C SER A 468 8.22 4.21 22.97
N ALA A 469 8.86 4.30 21.80
CA ALA A 469 10.07 5.09 21.60
C ALA A 469 9.84 6.59 21.84
N VAL A 470 8.74 7.14 21.32
CA VAL A 470 8.35 8.53 21.59
C VAL A 470 8.09 8.75 23.07
N ALA A 471 7.36 7.85 23.74
CA ALA A 471 7.10 7.95 25.17
C ALA A 471 8.41 7.98 25.99
N VAL A 472 9.37 7.10 25.68
CA VAL A 472 10.69 7.07 26.31
C VAL A 472 11.44 8.39 26.11
N ALA A 473 11.47 8.92 24.88
CA ALA A 473 12.14 10.19 24.60
C ALA A 473 11.48 11.38 25.35
N LEU A 474 10.14 11.41 25.42
CA LEU A 474 9.40 12.40 26.18
C LEU A 474 9.70 12.31 27.69
N ASP A 475 9.81 11.09 28.22
CA ASP A 475 10.13 10.86 29.64
C ASP A 475 11.57 11.28 29.99
N ASP A 476 12.49 11.25 29.01
CA ASP A 476 13.85 11.79 29.10
C ASP A 476 13.92 13.31 28.85
N GLY A 477 12.77 13.97 28.68
CA GLY A 477 12.67 15.43 28.58
C GLY A 477 12.79 16.00 27.16
N ALA A 478 12.75 15.16 26.11
CA ALA A 478 12.66 15.64 24.75
C ALA A 478 11.33 16.38 24.50
N THR A 479 11.36 17.39 23.63
CA THR A 479 10.11 17.96 23.09
C THR A 479 9.39 16.94 22.19
N PRO A 480 8.07 17.07 21.96
CA PRO A 480 7.34 16.21 21.03
C PRO A 480 7.99 16.09 19.65
N ALA A 481 8.45 17.21 19.09
CA ALA A 481 9.11 17.23 17.79
C ALA A 481 10.48 16.51 17.82
N GLU A 482 11.25 16.62 18.90
CA GLU A 482 12.50 15.89 19.08
C GLU A 482 12.25 14.39 19.27
N ALA A 483 11.23 14.01 20.03
CA ALA A 483 10.85 12.61 20.28
C ALA A 483 10.45 11.88 18.98
N ILE A 484 9.66 12.50 18.11
CA ILE A 484 9.29 11.94 16.80
C ILE A 484 10.56 11.75 15.94
N ARG A 485 11.41 12.77 15.85
CA ARG A 485 12.63 12.71 15.03
C ARG A 485 13.66 11.70 15.55
N SER A 486 13.88 11.64 16.87
CA SER A 486 14.81 10.68 17.48
C SER A 486 14.32 9.25 17.29
N THR A 487 13.01 9.03 17.37
CA THR A 487 12.37 7.73 17.07
C THR A 487 12.59 7.32 15.62
N GLN A 488 12.37 8.20 14.64
CA GLN A 488 12.64 7.88 13.23
C GLN A 488 14.11 7.54 12.99
N ARG A 489 15.05 8.28 13.59
CA ARG A 489 16.49 7.96 13.50
C ARG A 489 16.83 6.62 14.14
N ALA A 490 16.23 6.30 15.29
CA ALA A 490 16.39 5.00 15.94
C ALA A 490 15.87 3.86 15.05
N TYR A 491 14.69 4.04 14.45
CA TYR A 491 14.09 3.12 13.49
C TYR A 491 15.03 2.86 12.30
N ILE A 492 15.56 3.92 11.67
CA ILE A 492 16.51 3.81 10.55
C ILE A 492 17.78 3.04 10.95
N ARG A 493 18.34 3.32 12.14
CA ARG A 493 19.55 2.64 12.65
C ARG A 493 19.31 1.15 12.92
N LEU A 494 18.14 0.79 13.42
CA LEU A 494 17.75 -0.61 13.61
C LEU A 494 17.54 -1.29 12.27
N GLN A 495 16.68 -0.74 11.43
CA GLN A 495 16.41 -1.27 10.10
C GLN A 495 17.70 -1.47 9.29
N ALA A 496 18.63 -0.51 9.29
CA ALA A 496 19.88 -0.66 8.55
C ALA A 496 20.70 -1.91 8.93
N ARG A 497 20.53 -2.43 10.14
CA ARG A 497 21.16 -3.67 10.63
C ARG A 497 20.31 -4.91 10.39
N THR A 498 18.99 -4.77 10.41
CA THR A 498 18.03 -5.89 10.44
C THR A 498 17.28 -6.12 9.14
N LEU A 499 17.35 -5.19 8.17
CA LEU A 499 16.50 -5.11 6.98
C LEU A 499 16.35 -6.43 6.22
N TYR A 500 17.41 -7.22 6.11
CA TYR A 500 17.44 -8.41 5.24
C TYR A 500 17.08 -9.72 5.97
N ASP A 501 17.44 -9.85 7.24
CA ASP A 501 17.53 -11.16 7.90
C ASP A 501 16.86 -11.25 9.27
N GLU A 502 16.52 -10.12 9.88
CA GLU A 502 15.84 -10.04 11.17
C GLU A 502 14.44 -9.43 11.01
N SER A 503 13.62 -9.54 12.06
CA SER A 503 12.26 -9.01 12.12
C SER A 503 12.10 -8.02 13.26
N LEU A 504 10.95 -7.34 13.33
CA LEU A 504 10.60 -6.50 14.48
C LEU A 504 10.66 -7.28 15.81
N ALA A 505 10.40 -8.59 15.80
CA ALA A 505 10.45 -9.42 17.00
C ALA A 505 11.86 -9.48 17.62
N ASP A 506 12.89 -9.27 16.79
CA ASP A 506 14.30 -9.27 17.20
C ASP A 506 14.76 -7.88 17.66
N TRP A 507 13.97 -6.84 17.43
CA TRP A 507 14.33 -5.48 17.80
C TRP A 507 14.32 -5.30 19.32
N PRO A 508 15.34 -4.64 19.88
CA PRO A 508 15.38 -4.37 21.31
C PRO A 508 14.28 -3.37 21.72
N GLY A 509 14.01 -3.30 23.03
CA GLY A 509 13.09 -2.31 23.60
C GLY A 509 13.61 -0.87 23.37
N PRO A 510 12.73 0.13 23.16
CA PRO A 510 13.14 1.49 22.82
C PRO A 510 14.10 2.14 23.81
N GLU A 511 13.98 1.85 25.11
CA GLU A 511 14.83 2.38 26.18
C GLU A 511 16.31 2.10 25.89
N SER A 512 16.62 0.87 25.47
CA SER A 512 17.99 0.44 25.18
C SER A 512 18.60 1.08 23.92
N VAL A 513 17.77 1.69 23.06
CA VAL A 513 18.18 2.29 21.79
C VAL A 513 18.28 3.81 21.86
N LEU A 514 17.43 4.41 22.69
CA LEU A 514 17.36 5.87 22.87
C LEU A 514 18.23 6.38 24.02
N LEU A 515 18.34 5.60 25.11
CA LEU A 515 19.08 6.00 26.32
C LEU A 515 20.47 5.37 26.43
N GLY A 516 20.77 4.37 25.59
CA GLY A 516 22.07 3.70 25.48
C GLY A 516 22.87 4.22 24.30
#